data_AF-A0A258D4K3-F1
#
_entry.id   AF-A0A258D4K3-F1
#
_cell.length_a   1.000
_cell.length_b   1.000
_cell.length_c   1.000
_cell.angle_alpha   90.00
_cell.angle_beta   90.00
_cell.angle_gamma   90.00
#
_symmetry.space_group_name_H-M   'P 1'
#
loop_
_entity.id
_entity.type
_entity.pdbx_description
1 polymer ?
#
loop_
_entity_poly.entity_id
_entity_poly.type
_entity_poly.pdbx_seq_one_letter_code
_entity_poly.pdbx_strand_id
1 'polypeptide(L)'
;MVAVTPRRYVAPWCRAPRLLDPDLLGGLGLLLWTLAFLALSAALGVAQPLPPQERRTVSWYAANPWALDAVTRACRDDPGRLRGTSDCINADQARIVVAEREARARAGMRPEAPAATPDSERARQAEAEARRNRGDLTSPTSPRYWVARPMERAQQLAHCGRLTPQQQARFYCDAARAAEAEARRPRS
;
A
#
# COMPACT_ATOMS: atom_id res chain seq x y z
N MET A 1 56.49 -63.17 54.90
CA MET A 1 55.74 -62.82 56.11
C MET A 1 55.78 -61.32 56.24
N VAL A 2 54.67 -60.64 55.96
CA VAL A 2 54.58 -59.17 56.01
C VAL A 2 53.43 -58.79 56.93
N ALA A 3 53.74 -57.94 57.89
CA ALA A 3 52.94 -57.60 59.06
C ALA A 3 51.72 -56.72 58.70
N VAL A 4 50.61 -57.01 59.36
CA VAL A 4 49.36 -56.25 59.30
C VAL A 4 49.38 -55.23 60.43
N THR A 5 49.32 -53.94 60.09
CA THR A 5 49.09 -52.84 61.04
C THR A 5 47.62 -52.41 61.04
N PRO A 6 46.97 -52.27 62.20
CA PRO A 6 45.56 -51.87 62.29
C PRO A 6 45.39 -50.35 62.19
N ARG A 7 44.43 -49.92 61.36
CA ARG A 7 44.06 -48.50 61.17
C ARG A 7 42.97 -48.11 62.17
N ARG A 8 43.25 -47.09 62.98
CA ARG A 8 42.36 -46.54 64.01
C ARG A 8 41.14 -45.85 63.38
N TYR A 9 39.97 -46.15 63.93
CA TYR A 9 38.71 -45.45 63.69
C TYR A 9 38.70 -44.09 64.44
N VAL A 10 38.29 -43.03 63.75
CA VAL A 10 37.92 -41.75 64.36
C VAL A 10 36.51 -41.42 63.87
N ALA A 11 35.56 -41.35 64.80
CA ALA A 11 34.19 -40.93 64.54
C ALA A 11 34.08 -39.39 64.60
N PRO A 12 33.48 -38.73 63.61
CA PRO A 12 33.05 -37.35 63.74
C PRO A 12 31.53 -37.26 64.02
N TRP A 13 31.23 -37.02 65.30
CA TRP A 13 30.30 -36.04 65.86
C TRP A 13 29.09 -35.58 65.01
N CYS A 14 27.91 -35.83 65.56
CA CYS A 14 26.60 -35.30 65.19
C CYS A 14 26.57 -33.76 65.07
N ARG A 15 26.05 -33.24 63.96
CA ARG A 15 25.50 -31.88 63.85
C ARG A 15 24.01 -31.99 63.52
N ALA A 16 23.16 -31.48 64.40
CA ALA A 16 21.74 -31.29 64.14
C ALA A 16 21.54 -30.17 63.11
N PRO A 17 20.67 -30.32 62.09
CA PRO A 17 20.29 -29.23 61.21
C PRO A 17 19.35 -28.26 61.93
N ARG A 18 19.68 -26.97 61.85
CA ARG A 18 18.86 -25.87 62.36
C ARG A 18 17.63 -25.67 61.46
N LEU A 19 16.51 -25.38 62.13
CA LEU A 19 15.21 -25.07 61.56
C LEU A 19 15.22 -23.86 60.61
N LEU A 20 14.51 -24.04 59.50
CA LEU A 20 13.80 -23.09 58.63
C LEU A 20 14.20 -21.60 58.72
N ASP A 21 14.84 -21.13 57.65
CA ASP A 21 14.96 -19.72 57.30
C ASP A 21 13.59 -19.12 56.88
N PRO A 22 13.19 -17.96 57.41
CA PRO A 22 11.91 -17.30 57.10
C PRO A 22 11.84 -16.65 55.70
N ASP A 23 12.94 -16.58 54.96
CA ASP A 23 12.99 -15.94 53.62
C ASP A 23 12.37 -16.81 52.49
N LEU A 24 12.14 -18.10 52.74
CA LEU A 24 11.51 -19.00 51.76
C LEU A 24 10.00 -18.75 51.58
N LEU A 25 9.33 -18.17 52.57
CA LEU A 25 7.89 -17.88 52.51
C LEU A 25 7.57 -16.68 51.60
N GLY A 26 8.48 -15.70 51.49
CA GLY A 26 8.30 -14.55 50.60
C GLY A 26 8.40 -14.91 49.11
N GLY A 27 9.33 -15.81 48.76
CA GLY A 27 9.52 -16.26 47.38
C GLY A 27 8.37 -17.12 46.85
N LEU A 28 7.82 -18.01 47.70
CA LEU A 28 6.71 -18.90 47.32
C LEU A 28 5.41 -18.13 47.10
N GLY A 29 5.15 -17.08 47.90
CA GLY A 29 4.02 -16.18 47.70
C GLY A 29 4.09 -15.47 46.35
N LEU A 30 5.26 -14.93 45.98
CA LEU A 30 5.44 -14.24 44.70
C LEU A 30 5.27 -15.19 43.50
N LEU A 31 5.77 -16.42 43.62
CA LEU A 31 5.72 -17.44 42.57
C LEU A 31 4.30 -17.99 42.37
N LEU A 32 3.53 -18.15 43.44
CA LEU A 32 2.11 -18.49 43.33
C LEU A 32 1.29 -17.34 42.74
N TRP A 33 1.63 -16.09 43.07
CA TRP A 33 0.95 -14.91 42.53
C TRP A 33 1.19 -14.73 41.02
N THR A 34 2.42 -14.95 40.54
CA THR A 34 2.73 -14.91 39.10
C THR A 34 2.04 -16.04 38.34
N LEU A 35 2.00 -17.25 38.89
CA LEU A 35 1.28 -18.37 38.26
C LEU A 35 -0.24 -18.13 38.19
N ALA A 36 -0.84 -17.56 39.24
CA ALA A 36 -2.26 -17.21 39.23
C ALA A 36 -2.58 -16.12 38.19
N PHE A 37 -1.74 -15.08 38.05
CA PHE A 37 -1.89 -14.06 37.02
C PHE A 37 -1.73 -14.61 35.61
N LEU A 38 -0.78 -15.54 35.39
CA LEU A 38 -0.57 -16.17 34.09
C LEU A 38 -1.78 -17.05 33.68
N ALA A 39 -2.36 -17.79 34.63
CA ALA A 39 -3.54 -18.61 34.40
C ALA A 39 -4.79 -17.76 34.11
N LEU A 40 -4.96 -16.63 34.80
CA LEU A 40 -6.08 -15.72 34.56
C LEU A 40 -5.98 -15.01 33.20
N SER A 41 -4.75 -14.76 32.72
CA SER A 41 -4.49 -14.16 31.41
C SER A 41 -4.91 -15.06 30.23
N ALA A 42 -4.86 -16.40 30.42
CA ALA A 42 -5.24 -17.35 29.38
C ALA A 42 -6.76 -17.50 29.20
N ALA A 43 -7.56 -17.19 30.23
CA ALA A 43 -9.02 -17.29 30.17
C ALA A 43 -9.68 -16.09 29.46
N LEU A 44 -9.00 -14.95 29.40
CA LEU A 44 -9.40 -13.77 28.62
C LEU A 44 -8.77 -13.79 27.22
N GLY A 45 -8.80 -14.97 26.58
CA GLY A 45 -8.44 -15.11 25.17
C GLY A 45 -9.32 -14.19 24.34
N VAL A 46 -8.83 -12.97 24.09
CA VAL A 46 -9.31 -12.10 23.03
C VAL A 46 -9.21 -12.96 21.78
N ALA A 47 -10.34 -13.42 21.28
CA ALA A 47 -10.42 -14.08 20.00
C ALA A 47 -9.83 -13.09 19.00
N GLN A 48 -8.55 -13.26 18.68
CA GLN A 48 -7.96 -12.50 17.60
C GLN A 48 -8.81 -12.85 16.38
N PRO A 49 -9.43 -11.86 15.71
CA PRO A 49 -10.08 -12.14 14.45
C PRO A 49 -9.00 -12.78 13.59
N LEU A 50 -9.18 -14.05 13.23
CA LEU A 50 -8.36 -14.68 12.22
C LEU A 50 -8.26 -13.67 11.07
N PRO A 51 -7.05 -13.37 10.56
CA PRO A 51 -6.92 -12.50 9.40
C PRO A 51 -7.92 -13.03 8.38
N PRO A 52 -8.80 -12.17 7.83
CA PRO A 52 -9.85 -12.63 6.94
C PRO A 52 -9.16 -13.48 5.88
N GLN A 53 -9.43 -14.79 5.90
CA GLN A 53 -9.08 -15.66 4.79
C GLN A 53 -9.51 -14.89 3.55
N GLU A 54 -8.57 -14.55 2.68
CA GLU A 54 -8.78 -13.60 1.58
C GLU A 54 -9.76 -14.24 0.60
N ARG A 55 -11.05 -14.20 0.95
CA ARG A 55 -12.12 -14.86 0.21
C ARG A 55 -12.22 -14.12 -1.10
N ARG A 56 -11.75 -14.78 -2.16
CA ARG A 56 -11.83 -14.27 -3.52
C ARG A 56 -13.28 -13.96 -3.82
N THR A 57 -13.57 -12.68 -4.00
CA THR A 57 -14.91 -12.18 -4.29
C THR A 57 -15.26 -12.38 -5.75
N VAL A 58 -16.54 -12.19 -6.09
CA VAL A 58 -17.01 -12.14 -7.48
C VAL A 58 -16.21 -11.13 -8.31
N SER A 59 -15.96 -9.94 -7.76
CA SER A 59 -15.20 -8.89 -8.43
C SER A 59 -13.74 -9.27 -8.67
N TRP A 60 -13.13 -10.00 -7.73
CA TRP A 60 -11.77 -10.53 -7.89
C TRP A 60 -11.72 -11.53 -9.04
N TYR A 61 -12.63 -12.50 -9.10
CA TYR A 61 -12.69 -13.46 -10.20
C TYR A 61 -12.98 -12.80 -11.55
N ALA A 62 -13.88 -11.80 -11.59
CA ALA A 62 -14.17 -11.04 -12.81
C ALA A 62 -12.96 -10.21 -13.31
N ALA A 63 -12.01 -9.89 -12.43
CA ALA A 63 -10.75 -9.22 -12.78
C ALA A 63 -9.59 -10.20 -13.07
N ASN A 64 -9.75 -11.49 -12.76
CA ASN A 64 -8.70 -12.52 -12.87
C ASN A 64 -9.21 -13.72 -13.71
N PRO A 65 -9.23 -13.60 -15.06
CA PRO A 65 -9.84 -14.60 -15.93
C PRO A 65 -9.18 -15.98 -15.84
N TRP A 66 -7.85 -16.03 -15.68
CA TRP A 66 -7.12 -17.29 -15.52
C TRP A 66 -7.56 -18.08 -14.27
N ALA A 67 -7.83 -17.37 -13.17
CA ALA A 67 -8.26 -17.98 -11.91
C ALA A 67 -9.72 -18.40 -11.99
N LEU A 68 -10.55 -17.59 -12.63
CA LEU A 68 -11.95 -17.90 -12.91
C LEU A 68 -12.08 -19.20 -13.72
N ASP A 69 -11.30 -19.36 -14.79
CA ASP A 69 -11.31 -20.56 -15.62
C ASP A 69 -10.83 -21.80 -14.86
N ALA A 70 -9.75 -21.67 -14.11
CA ALA A 70 -9.19 -22.77 -13.32
C ALA A 70 -10.18 -23.27 -12.26
N VAL A 71 -10.80 -22.36 -11.51
CA VAL A 71 -11.78 -22.70 -10.48
C VAL A 71 -13.06 -23.24 -11.09
N THR A 72 -13.58 -22.62 -12.15
CA THR A 72 -14.77 -23.13 -12.85
C THR A 72 -14.57 -24.58 -13.32
N ARG A 73 -13.39 -24.90 -13.85
CA ARG A 73 -13.05 -26.26 -14.26
C ARG A 73 -13.03 -27.21 -13.06
N ALA A 74 -12.34 -26.83 -11.98
CA ALA A 74 -12.31 -27.64 -10.76
C ALA A 74 -13.72 -27.90 -10.19
N CYS A 75 -14.58 -26.88 -10.15
CA CYS A 75 -15.97 -27.00 -9.68
C CYS A 75 -16.80 -27.96 -10.53
N ARG A 76 -16.56 -27.99 -11.85
CA ARG A 76 -17.22 -28.91 -12.78
C ARG A 76 -16.74 -30.34 -12.61
N ASP A 77 -15.44 -30.52 -12.40
CA ASP A 77 -14.81 -31.83 -12.31
C ASP A 77 -15.08 -32.52 -10.95
N ASP A 78 -15.41 -31.75 -9.90
CA ASP A 78 -15.77 -32.26 -8.57
C ASP A 78 -16.96 -31.49 -7.94
N PRO A 79 -18.19 -31.67 -8.49
CA PRO A 79 -19.35 -30.94 -8.01
C PRO A 79 -19.83 -31.42 -6.63
N GLY A 80 -19.46 -32.63 -6.20
CA GLY A 80 -19.85 -33.16 -4.90
C GLY A 80 -19.16 -32.44 -3.75
N ARG A 81 -17.83 -32.28 -3.85
CA ARG A 81 -17.04 -31.66 -2.78
C ARG A 81 -17.01 -30.14 -2.87
N LEU A 82 -16.99 -29.56 -4.09
CA LEU A 82 -16.66 -28.15 -4.26
C LEU A 82 -17.86 -27.22 -4.48
N ARG A 83 -19.03 -27.74 -4.90
CA ARG A 83 -20.18 -26.90 -5.30
C ARG A 83 -20.69 -25.93 -4.23
N GLY A 84 -20.58 -26.29 -2.96
CA GLY A 84 -20.99 -25.45 -1.83
C GLY A 84 -19.90 -24.50 -1.31
N THR A 85 -18.70 -24.54 -1.89
CA THR A 85 -17.59 -23.68 -1.46
C THR A 85 -17.81 -22.25 -1.96
N SER A 86 -17.32 -21.27 -1.20
CA SER A 86 -17.41 -19.85 -1.60
C SER A 86 -16.70 -19.58 -2.92
N ASP A 87 -15.64 -20.32 -3.24
CA ASP A 87 -14.91 -20.16 -4.50
C ASP A 87 -15.77 -20.57 -5.71
N CYS A 88 -16.45 -21.72 -5.64
CA CYS A 88 -17.33 -22.13 -6.73
C CYS A 88 -18.54 -21.21 -6.90
N ILE A 89 -19.13 -20.75 -5.79
CA ILE A 89 -20.25 -19.80 -5.81
C ILE A 89 -19.80 -18.46 -6.43
N ASN A 90 -18.67 -17.92 -5.98
CA ASN A 90 -18.17 -16.63 -6.47
C ASN A 90 -17.67 -16.70 -7.91
N ALA A 91 -17.03 -17.81 -8.30
CA ALA A 91 -16.62 -18.05 -9.69
C ALA A 91 -17.85 -18.15 -10.62
N ASP A 92 -18.89 -18.88 -10.22
CA ASP A 92 -20.11 -18.98 -11.02
C ASP A 92 -20.80 -17.61 -11.22
N GLN A 93 -20.95 -16.84 -10.13
CA GLN A 93 -21.47 -15.48 -10.23
C GLN A 93 -20.58 -14.57 -11.10
N ALA A 94 -19.26 -14.73 -11.03
CA ALA A 94 -18.33 -13.95 -11.84
C ALA A 94 -18.47 -14.25 -13.34
N ARG A 95 -18.78 -15.50 -13.73
CA ARG A 95 -19.05 -15.84 -15.14
C ARG A 95 -20.24 -15.06 -15.70
N ILE A 96 -21.28 -14.88 -14.91
CA ILE A 96 -22.46 -14.08 -15.31
C ILE A 96 -22.04 -12.62 -15.54
N VAL A 97 -21.29 -12.04 -14.60
CA VAL A 97 -20.80 -10.66 -14.70
C VAL A 97 -19.91 -10.45 -15.93
N VAL A 98 -19.00 -11.39 -16.21
CA VAL A 98 -18.12 -11.33 -17.40
C VAL A 98 -18.95 -11.47 -18.68
N ALA A 99 -19.86 -12.45 -18.74
CA ALA A 99 -20.72 -12.66 -19.91
C ALA A 99 -21.62 -11.44 -20.19
N GLU A 100 -22.16 -10.80 -19.16
CA GLU A 100 -22.94 -9.56 -19.30
C GLU A 100 -22.09 -8.41 -19.84
N ARG A 101 -20.87 -8.23 -19.34
CA ARG A 101 -19.92 -7.22 -19.85
C ARG A 101 -19.57 -7.45 -21.30
N GLU A 102 -19.30 -8.70 -21.69
CA GLU A 102 -19.02 -9.08 -23.06
C GLU A 102 -20.23 -8.89 -23.98
N ALA A 103 -21.43 -9.20 -23.52
CA ALA A 103 -22.66 -8.96 -24.26
C ALA A 103 -22.89 -7.47 -24.50
N ARG A 104 -22.71 -6.63 -23.47
CA ARG A 104 -22.79 -5.17 -23.58
C ARG A 104 -21.73 -4.61 -24.54
N ALA A 105 -20.50 -5.09 -24.44
CA ALA A 105 -19.42 -4.68 -25.34
C ALA A 105 -19.73 -5.03 -26.80
N ARG A 106 -20.24 -6.23 -27.08
CA ARG A 106 -20.68 -6.66 -28.43
C ARG A 106 -21.86 -5.86 -28.95
N ALA A 107 -22.76 -5.43 -28.07
CA ALA A 107 -23.89 -4.56 -28.42
C ALA A 107 -23.50 -3.09 -28.64
N GLY A 108 -22.20 -2.74 -28.58
CA GLY A 108 -21.74 -1.35 -28.66
C GLY A 108 -22.10 -0.52 -27.42
N MET A 109 -22.75 -1.12 -26.42
CA MET A 109 -23.03 -0.53 -25.12
C MET A 109 -21.79 -0.60 -24.22
N ARG A 110 -20.67 -0.07 -24.70
CA ARG A 110 -19.52 0.16 -23.82
C ARG A 110 -20.00 1.12 -22.73
N PRO A 111 -19.66 0.89 -21.45
CA PRO A 111 -19.92 1.90 -20.43
C PRO A 111 -19.42 3.23 -20.97
N GLU A 112 -20.33 4.19 -21.09
CA GLU A 112 -20.01 5.54 -21.52
C GLU A 112 -18.85 5.98 -20.63
N ALA A 113 -17.75 6.43 -21.25
CA ALA A 113 -16.66 6.97 -20.46
C ALA A 113 -17.28 8.02 -19.54
N PRO A 114 -17.02 7.98 -18.21
CA PRO A 114 -17.66 8.93 -17.30
C PRO A 114 -17.49 10.31 -17.90
N ALA A 115 -18.61 11.02 -18.07
CA ALA A 115 -18.60 12.34 -18.68
C ALA A 115 -17.47 13.15 -18.03
N ALA A 116 -16.68 13.82 -18.86
CA ALA A 116 -15.55 14.59 -18.39
C ALA A 116 -16.04 15.58 -17.33
N THR A 117 -15.76 15.29 -16.06
CA THR A 117 -16.04 16.22 -14.98
C THR A 117 -15.03 17.36 -15.09
N PRO A 118 -15.37 18.59 -14.66
CA PRO A 118 -14.40 19.69 -14.61
C PRO A 118 -13.10 19.30 -13.90
N ASP A 119 -13.17 18.44 -12.89
CA ASP A 119 -11.99 17.96 -12.17
C ASP A 119 -11.17 16.94 -12.97
N SER A 120 -11.81 16.06 -13.74
CA SER A 120 -11.11 15.15 -14.66
C SER A 120 -10.40 15.90 -15.80
N GLU A 121 -10.93 17.06 -16.21
CA GLU A 121 -10.30 17.93 -17.19
C GLU A 121 -9.08 18.64 -16.61
N ARG A 122 -9.21 19.21 -15.41
CA ARG A 122 -8.09 19.80 -14.67
C ARG A 122 -6.97 18.79 -14.44
N ALA A 123 -7.30 17.56 -14.04
CA ALA A 123 -6.33 16.49 -13.83
C ALA A 123 -5.58 16.14 -15.13
N ARG A 124 -6.29 16.02 -16.26
CA ARG A 124 -5.68 15.79 -17.58
C ARG A 124 -4.78 16.94 -18.01
N GLN A 125 -5.19 18.18 -17.77
CA GLN A 125 -4.38 19.37 -18.06
C GLN A 125 -3.11 19.40 -17.20
N ALA A 126 -3.22 19.15 -15.90
CA ALA A 126 -2.10 19.09 -14.98
C ALA A 126 -1.10 17.99 -15.36
N GLU A 127 -1.56 16.80 -15.74
CA GLU A 127 -0.67 15.72 -16.21
C GLU A 127 0.00 16.08 -17.55
N ALA A 128 -0.74 16.68 -18.47
CA ALA A 128 -0.18 17.16 -19.73
C ALA A 128 0.89 18.24 -19.49
N GLU A 129 0.65 19.16 -18.56
CA GLU A 129 1.61 20.18 -18.15
C GLU A 129 2.83 19.57 -17.45
N ALA A 130 2.63 18.62 -16.54
CA ALA A 130 3.72 17.89 -15.88
C ALA A 130 4.59 17.11 -16.88
N ARG A 131 3.99 16.56 -17.95
CA ARG A 131 4.74 15.95 -19.05
C ARG A 131 5.54 16.99 -19.84
N ARG A 132 4.97 18.16 -20.13
CA ARG A 132 5.67 19.27 -20.81
C ARG A 132 6.83 19.82 -19.97
N ASN A 133 6.65 19.89 -18.66
CA ASN A 133 7.64 20.42 -17.72
C ASN A 133 8.63 19.36 -17.21
N ARG A 134 8.55 18.12 -17.71
CA ARG A 134 9.43 17.04 -17.24
C ARG A 134 10.87 17.31 -17.68
N GLY A 135 11.64 17.90 -16.78
CA GLY A 135 13.10 18.13 -16.92
C GLY A 135 13.50 19.55 -17.33
N ASP A 136 12.55 20.40 -17.73
CA ASP A 136 12.82 21.79 -18.06
C ASP A 136 12.31 22.72 -16.95
N LEU A 137 13.17 22.99 -15.97
CA LEU A 137 12.96 23.96 -14.89
C LEU A 137 13.37 25.38 -15.29
N THR A 138 13.44 25.70 -16.58
CA THR A 138 13.72 27.08 -17.00
C THR A 138 12.66 28.02 -16.44
N SER A 139 13.11 29.03 -15.72
CA SER A 139 12.22 30.03 -15.14
C SER A 139 11.48 30.80 -16.24
N PRO A 140 10.20 31.18 -16.05
CA PRO A 140 9.48 32.12 -16.92
C PRO A 140 10.14 33.50 -17.04
N THR A 141 11.12 33.83 -16.19
CA THR A 141 11.96 35.03 -16.37
C THR A 141 12.97 34.89 -17.51
N SER A 142 13.23 33.67 -17.99
CA SER A 142 14.17 33.41 -19.08
C SER A 142 13.47 33.45 -20.44
N PRO A 143 14.03 34.14 -21.45
CA PRO A 143 13.52 34.05 -22.83
C PRO A 143 13.51 32.61 -23.36
N ARG A 144 14.43 31.74 -22.92
CA ARG A 144 14.47 30.32 -23.33
C ARG A 144 13.19 29.56 -22.98
N TYR A 145 12.61 29.83 -21.82
CA TYR A 145 11.34 29.23 -21.39
C TYR A 145 10.23 29.50 -22.41
N TRP A 146 10.14 30.74 -22.89
CA TRP A 146 9.13 31.21 -23.86
C TRP A 146 9.42 30.78 -25.30
N VAL A 147 10.68 30.52 -25.67
CA VAL A 147 11.02 29.96 -27.00
C VAL A 147 10.53 28.52 -27.12
N ALA A 148 10.67 27.71 -26.07
CA ALA A 148 10.20 26.33 -26.04
C ALA A 148 8.66 26.20 -25.97
N ARG A 149 7.95 27.29 -25.65
CA ARG A 149 6.50 27.29 -25.35
C ARG A 149 5.75 28.35 -26.16
N PRO A 150 5.60 28.18 -27.49
CA PRO A 150 5.07 29.23 -28.38
C PRO A 150 3.60 29.60 -28.09
N MET A 151 2.77 28.63 -27.66
CA MET A 151 1.37 28.89 -27.30
C MET A 151 1.25 29.70 -26.01
N GLU A 152 2.01 29.34 -24.97
CA GLU A 152 2.03 30.07 -23.70
C GLU A 152 2.62 31.48 -23.91
N ARG A 153 3.65 31.62 -24.75
CA ARG A 153 4.19 32.93 -25.14
C ARG A 153 3.13 33.81 -25.81
N ALA A 154 2.38 33.28 -26.77
CA ALA A 154 1.34 34.05 -27.46
C ALA A 154 0.23 34.51 -26.50
N GLN A 155 -0.20 33.63 -25.58
CA GLN A 155 -1.17 33.98 -24.54
C GLN A 155 -0.63 35.05 -23.58
N GLN A 156 0.63 34.92 -23.15
CA GLN A 156 1.28 35.90 -22.29
C GLN A 156 1.37 37.27 -22.96
N LEU A 157 1.74 37.33 -24.25
CA LEU A 157 1.79 38.59 -25.00
C LEU A 157 0.39 39.23 -25.14
N ALA A 158 -0.65 38.44 -25.37
CA ALA A 158 -2.02 38.93 -25.39
C ALA A 158 -2.47 39.48 -24.02
N HIS A 159 -2.05 38.86 -22.93
CA HIS A 159 -2.29 39.34 -21.58
C HIS A 159 -1.52 40.65 -21.30
N CYS A 160 -0.24 40.70 -21.66
CA CYS A 160 0.62 41.87 -21.52
C CYS A 160 0.07 43.11 -22.25
N GLY A 161 -0.61 42.93 -23.39
CA GLY A 161 -1.26 44.01 -24.14
C GLY A 161 -2.38 44.72 -23.38
N ARG A 162 -2.88 44.15 -22.27
CA ARG A 162 -3.92 44.74 -21.42
C ARG A 162 -3.37 45.36 -20.12
N LEU A 163 -2.08 45.20 -19.84
CA LEU A 163 -1.44 45.63 -18.61
C LEU A 163 -0.77 47.01 -18.76
N THR A 164 -0.72 47.78 -17.68
CA THR A 164 0.06 49.03 -17.65
C THR A 164 1.56 48.74 -17.70
N PRO A 165 2.42 49.70 -18.12
CA PRO A 165 3.88 49.48 -18.16
C PRO A 165 4.47 49.03 -16.82
N GLN A 166 3.97 49.59 -15.70
CA GLN A 166 4.41 49.22 -14.36
C GLN A 166 4.01 47.77 -13.99
N GLN A 167 2.85 47.30 -14.46
CA GLN A 167 2.41 45.92 -14.28
C GLN A 167 3.21 44.97 -15.18
N GLN A 168 3.48 45.34 -16.43
CA GLN A 168 4.21 44.51 -17.39
C GLN A 168 5.58 44.05 -16.85
N ALA A 169 6.28 44.92 -16.11
CA ALA A 169 7.57 44.59 -15.47
C ALA A 169 7.47 43.44 -14.44
N ARG A 170 6.29 43.17 -13.88
CA ARG A 170 6.06 42.11 -12.88
C ARG A 170 5.58 40.79 -13.49
N PHE A 171 5.00 40.83 -14.69
CA PHE A 171 4.36 39.67 -15.34
C PHE A 171 5.19 39.12 -16.51
N TYR A 172 6.53 39.13 -16.40
CA TYR A 172 7.45 38.52 -17.37
C TYR A 172 7.28 38.98 -18.83
N CYS A 173 6.64 40.12 -19.06
CA CYS A 173 6.27 40.58 -20.40
C CYS A 173 7.52 40.86 -21.26
N ASP A 174 8.61 41.31 -20.65
CA ASP A 174 9.87 41.58 -21.35
C ASP A 174 10.53 40.29 -21.85
N ALA A 175 10.55 39.24 -21.03
CA ALA A 175 11.09 37.94 -21.42
C ALA A 175 10.29 37.31 -22.56
N ALA A 176 8.95 37.39 -22.52
CA ALA A 176 8.08 36.90 -23.59
C ALA A 176 8.27 37.69 -24.90
N ARG A 177 8.41 39.03 -24.84
CA ARG A 177 8.69 39.87 -26.01
C ARG A 177 10.07 39.58 -26.61
N ALA A 178 11.10 39.44 -25.77
CA ALA A 178 12.45 39.09 -26.23
C ALA A 178 12.45 37.74 -26.96
N ALA A 179 11.75 36.74 -26.43
CA ALA A 179 11.61 35.44 -27.07
C ALA A 179 10.84 35.49 -28.41
N GLU A 180 9.82 36.35 -28.52
CA GLU A 180 9.09 36.56 -29.78
C GLU A 180 9.99 37.23 -30.84
N ALA A 181 10.80 38.21 -30.43
CA ALA A 181 11.79 38.83 -31.31
C ALA A 181 12.84 37.82 -31.80
N GLU A 182 13.34 36.97 -30.90
CA GLU A 182 14.27 35.88 -31.23
C GLU A 182 13.65 34.91 -32.24
N ALA A 183 12.40 34.49 -32.01
CA ALA A 183 11.70 33.54 -32.88
C ALA A 183 11.43 34.09 -34.29
N ARG A 184 11.35 35.42 -34.44
CA ARG A 184 11.17 36.10 -35.74
C ARG A 184 12.48 36.33 -36.48
N ARG A 185 13.64 36.13 -35.85
CA ARG A 185 14.92 36.27 -36.55
C ARG A 185 15.04 35.19 -37.63
N PRO A 186 15.41 35.55 -38.87
CA PRO A 186 15.69 34.57 -39.91
C PRO A 186 16.88 33.71 -39.48
N ARG A 187 16.76 32.39 -39.64
CA ARG A 187 17.88 31.46 -39.44
C ARG A 187 18.74 31.54 -40.68
N SER A 188 19.91 32.15 -40.54
CA SER A 188 20.97 32.19 -41.55
C SER A 188 21.57 30.82 -41.80
#